data_AF-A0A8X6WNH5-F1
#
_entry.id   AF-A0A8X6WNH5-F1
#
_cell.length_a   1.000
_cell.length_b   1.000
_cell.length_c   1.000
_cell.angle_alpha   90.00
_cell.angle_beta   90.00
_cell.angle_gamma   90.00
#
_symmetry.space_group_name_H-M   'P 1'
#
loop_
_entity.id
_entity.type
_entity.pdbx_description
1 polymer ?
#
loop_
_entity_poly.entity_id
_entity_poly.type
_entity_poly.pdbx_seq_one_letter_code
_entity_poly.pdbx_strand_id
1 'polypeptide(L)'
;MSTSRNPSELEYYWKKFREETGEKYKDLFKTSVERGNREAKGSGYKDKAELRISKYEDKNFLQNIATEVNKMMPLYKEIHAYVRRKLIKFYKNETIMKDGPIPAHLLGNMYAQKWFNIYSIITPYPNIKDETNITDVMLEKKMEPIDMFMMAENFFYSIGMKNMTARFWKNSLIEKPKDGRVVNCHASAHSMVDGKDFRIKMCSTVDAPTLATVHHEMGHIEYYMHYSHLPYVFQESANPAVENQCKIIESAILSKCNMNQEMREGGRQALGELKSSVYRNFVMIKSEKFVEACKESLKDVMSSLPKKTYSSVVAPSYGGELNKPSRKTCSVLIEAENCNSDDARKLFKAQINPRKENIGILYVKEISDSRIIINCDSKKDRDKLMTTIEANPKFPKPTVPQRKNLQC
;
A
#
# COMPACT_ATOMS: atom_id res chain seq x y z
N MET A 1 8.60 -16.61 15.48
CA MET A 1 7.48 -15.80 16.03
C MET A 1 6.25 -15.76 15.13
N SER A 2 6.36 -15.41 13.84
CA SER A 2 5.18 -15.25 12.95
C SER A 2 4.52 -16.58 12.55
N THR A 3 5.31 -17.58 12.17
CA THR A 3 4.83 -18.82 11.53
C THR A 3 4.79 -20.03 12.47
N SER A 4 5.80 -20.20 13.33
CA SER A 4 5.83 -21.33 14.27
C SER A 4 4.58 -21.35 15.18
N ARG A 5 4.16 -22.57 15.51
CA ARG A 5 3.06 -22.92 16.42
C ARG A 5 3.53 -23.91 17.48
N ASN A 6 4.84 -24.02 17.69
CA ASN A 6 5.41 -24.79 18.78
C ASN A 6 5.66 -23.84 19.98
N PRO A 7 4.95 -24.00 21.11
CA PRO A 7 5.10 -23.12 22.27
C PRO A 7 6.53 -23.05 22.80
N SER A 8 7.21 -24.18 22.96
CA SER A 8 8.58 -24.24 23.47
C SER A 8 9.58 -23.55 22.54
N GLU A 9 9.40 -23.69 21.23
CA GLU A 9 10.22 -22.98 20.24
C GLU A 9 9.98 -21.46 20.29
N LEU A 10 8.71 -21.03 20.35
CA LEU A 10 8.35 -19.63 20.43
C LEU A 10 8.88 -18.99 21.72
N GLU A 11 8.77 -19.70 22.85
CA GLU A 11 9.30 -19.27 24.14
C GLU A 11 10.83 -19.13 24.09
N TYR A 12 11.52 -20.13 23.54
CA TYR A 12 12.97 -20.12 23.39
C TYR A 12 13.45 -18.87 22.65
N TYR A 13 12.91 -18.59 21.46
CA TYR A 13 13.33 -17.42 20.69
C TYR A 13 12.92 -16.10 21.34
N TRP A 14 11.75 -16.05 21.99
CA TRP A 14 11.29 -14.87 22.71
C TRP A 14 12.21 -14.51 23.89
N LYS A 15 12.67 -15.53 24.64
CA LYS A 15 13.63 -15.39 25.76
C LYS A 15 15.01 -15.02 25.24
N LYS A 16 15.55 -15.80 24.30
CA LYS A 16 16.89 -15.58 23.74
C LYS A 16 17.04 -14.21 23.12
N PHE A 17 16.04 -13.72 22.39
CA PHE A 17 16.06 -12.36 21.86
C PHE A 17 16.24 -11.31 22.97
N ARG A 18 15.57 -11.46 24.11
CA ARG A 18 15.66 -10.52 25.25
C ARG A 18 16.98 -10.63 26.00
N GLU A 19 17.50 -11.85 26.15
CA GLU A 19 18.82 -12.09 26.75
C GLU A 19 19.94 -11.48 25.88
N GLU A 20 19.89 -11.70 24.56
CA GLU A 20 20.94 -11.26 23.65
C GLU A 20 20.87 -9.77 23.29
N THR A 21 19.72 -9.12 23.50
CA THR A 21 19.53 -7.68 23.24
C THR A 21 19.31 -6.90 24.54
N GLY A 22 18.17 -7.09 25.19
CA GLY A 22 17.72 -6.31 26.35
C GLY A 22 18.77 -6.23 27.47
N GLU A 23 19.37 -7.36 27.85
CA GLU A 23 20.38 -7.38 28.93
C GLU A 23 21.62 -6.55 28.56
N LYS A 24 22.11 -6.69 27.33
CA LYS A 24 23.31 -5.96 26.85
C LYS A 24 23.08 -4.45 26.73
N TYR A 25 21.85 -4.03 26.42
CA TYR A 25 21.52 -2.60 26.24
C TYR A 25 21.03 -1.91 27.52
N LYS A 26 20.85 -2.64 28.63
CA LYS A 26 20.28 -2.11 29.88
C LYS A 26 21.03 -0.89 30.41
N ASP A 27 22.36 -0.99 30.54
CA ASP A 27 23.15 0.12 31.11
C ASP A 27 23.31 1.27 30.12
N LEU A 28 23.44 0.99 28.82
CA LEU A 28 23.38 2.01 27.77
C LEU A 28 22.04 2.78 27.78
N PHE A 29 20.93 2.09 28.04
CA PHE A 29 19.62 2.70 28.15
C PHE A 29 19.53 3.63 29.37
N LYS A 30 20.05 3.22 30.54
CA LYS A 30 20.13 4.09 31.72
C LYS A 30 20.92 5.36 31.42
N THR A 31 22.11 5.24 30.83
CA THR A 31 22.92 6.38 30.43
C THR A 31 22.18 7.28 29.42
N SER A 32 21.44 6.69 28.47
CA SER A 32 20.62 7.44 27.51
C SER A 32 19.49 8.23 28.18
N VAL A 33 18.86 7.67 29.21
CA VAL A 33 17.83 8.35 30.02
C VAL A 33 18.43 9.51 30.80
N GLU A 34 19.55 9.29 31.49
CA GLU A 34 20.24 10.34 32.25
C GLU A 34 20.69 11.50 31.37
N ARG A 35 21.33 11.20 30.23
CA ARG A 35 21.77 12.22 29.28
C ARG A 35 20.59 12.98 28.68
N GLY A 36 19.57 12.27 28.21
CA GLY A 36 18.39 12.92 27.64
C GLY A 36 17.62 13.78 28.65
N ASN A 37 17.60 13.40 29.94
CA ASN A 37 17.02 14.24 30.99
C ASN A 37 17.88 15.49 31.26
N ARG A 38 19.21 15.38 31.21
CA ARG A 38 20.11 16.52 31.35
C ARG A 38 19.92 17.53 30.20
N GLU A 39 19.83 17.04 28.96
CA GLU A 39 19.58 17.86 27.77
C GLU A 39 18.22 18.59 27.86
N ALA A 40 17.17 17.87 28.27
CA ALA A 40 15.83 18.46 28.44
C ALA A 40 15.84 19.58 29.50
N LYS A 41 16.52 19.37 30.63
CA LYS A 41 16.72 20.40 31.67
C LYS A 41 17.47 21.62 31.16
N GLY A 42 18.52 21.41 30.36
CA GLY A 42 19.24 22.51 29.70
C GLY A 42 18.36 23.33 28.76
N SER A 43 17.26 22.75 28.26
CA SER A 43 16.28 23.40 27.39
C SER A 43 15.04 23.93 28.14
N GLY A 44 15.05 23.93 29.48
CA GLY A 44 13.96 24.45 30.31
C GLY A 44 12.84 23.46 30.64
N TYR A 45 12.97 22.18 30.30
CA TYR A 45 12.00 21.13 30.63
C TYR A 45 12.43 20.33 31.87
N LYS A 46 11.46 19.79 32.62
CA LYS A 46 11.67 18.93 33.80
C LYS A 46 12.48 17.68 33.46
N ASP A 47 12.13 17.00 32.37
CA ASP A 47 12.73 15.76 31.92
C ASP A 47 12.46 15.51 30.41
N LYS A 48 13.04 14.44 29.88
CA LYS A 48 12.90 14.06 28.46
C LYS A 48 11.45 13.73 28.08
N ALA A 49 10.62 13.28 29.03
CA ALA A 49 9.23 12.95 28.75
C ALA A 49 8.42 14.23 28.51
N GLU A 50 8.59 15.25 29.37
CA GLU A 50 7.95 16.55 29.17
C GLU A 50 8.36 17.20 27.84
N LEU A 51 9.66 17.19 27.51
CA LEU A 51 10.16 17.68 26.21
C LEU A 51 9.53 16.93 25.01
N ARG A 52 9.21 15.64 25.14
CA ARG A 52 8.56 14.88 24.05
C ARG A 52 7.07 15.20 23.94
N ILE A 53 6.41 15.38 25.08
CA ILE A 53 4.98 15.69 25.16
C ILE A 53 4.71 17.13 24.69
N SER A 54 5.67 18.05 24.90
CA SER A 54 5.50 19.46 24.50
C SER A 54 5.25 19.64 23.00
N LYS A 55 5.70 18.69 22.15
CA LYS A 55 5.41 18.66 20.71
C LYS A 55 3.92 18.54 20.36
N TYR A 56 3.07 18.18 21.31
CA TYR A 56 1.62 18.13 21.12
C TYR A 56 0.93 19.43 21.57
N GLU A 57 1.65 20.33 22.24
CA GLU A 57 1.17 21.62 22.75
C GLU A 57 -0.13 21.52 23.58
N ASP A 58 -0.36 20.35 24.20
CA ASP A 58 -1.53 20.05 25.01
C ASP A 58 -1.10 19.81 26.47
N LYS A 59 -1.48 20.74 27.35
CA LYS A 59 -1.18 20.65 28.79
C LYS A 59 -1.82 19.43 29.47
N ASN A 60 -2.91 18.90 28.90
CA ASN A 60 -3.67 17.77 29.43
C ASN A 60 -3.41 16.48 28.64
N PHE A 61 -2.36 16.42 27.81
CA PHE A 61 -2.10 15.32 26.89
C PHE A 61 -2.20 13.93 27.54
N LEU A 62 -1.52 13.72 28.68
CA LEU A 62 -1.53 12.41 29.37
C LEU A 62 -2.92 12.02 29.86
N GLN A 63 -3.70 12.98 30.38
CA GLN A 63 -5.06 12.74 30.83
C GLN A 63 -5.99 12.43 29.65
N ASN A 64 -5.82 13.14 28.53
CA ASN A 64 -6.58 12.91 27.31
C ASN A 64 -6.31 11.50 26.75
N ILE A 65 -5.03 11.09 26.67
CA ILE A 65 -4.67 9.74 26.24
C ILE A 65 -5.24 8.67 27.18
N ALA A 66 -5.14 8.85 28.50
CA ALA A 66 -5.71 7.91 29.46
C ALA A 66 -7.24 7.77 29.30
N THR A 67 -7.95 8.89 29.06
CA THR A 67 -9.39 8.90 28.77
C THR A 67 -9.70 8.10 27.51
N GLU A 68 -8.99 8.33 26.41
CA GLU A 68 -9.24 7.60 25.16
C GLU A 68 -8.90 6.10 25.26
N VAL A 69 -7.80 5.74 25.94
CA VAL A 69 -7.46 4.32 26.21
C VAL A 69 -8.55 3.64 27.02
N ASN A 70 -9.11 4.32 28.03
CA ASN A 70 -10.20 3.79 28.84
C ASN A 70 -11.48 3.54 28.03
N LYS A 71 -11.79 4.39 27.05
CA LYS A 71 -12.93 4.16 26.13
C LYS A 71 -12.75 2.91 25.27
N MET A 72 -11.51 2.60 24.84
CA MET A 72 -11.22 1.41 24.03
C MET A 72 -11.08 0.13 24.86
N MET A 73 -10.84 0.26 26.17
CA MET A 73 -10.55 -0.86 27.06
C MET A 73 -11.63 -1.95 27.10
N PRO A 74 -12.95 -1.66 27.09
CA PRO A 74 -13.97 -2.70 27.02
C PRO A 74 -13.84 -3.57 25.77
N LEU A 75 -13.67 -2.96 24.59
CA LEU A 75 -13.47 -3.69 23.34
C LEU A 75 -12.18 -4.52 23.36
N TYR A 76 -11.07 -3.95 23.84
CA TYR A 76 -9.82 -4.68 23.97
C TYR A 76 -9.96 -5.90 24.90
N LYS A 77 -10.69 -5.78 26.01
CA LYS A 77 -10.95 -6.89 26.93
C LYS A 77 -11.74 -8.03 26.28
N GLU A 78 -12.76 -7.72 25.49
CA GLU A 78 -13.51 -8.72 24.73
C GLU A 78 -12.63 -9.44 23.70
N ILE A 79 -11.84 -8.68 22.91
CA ILE A 79 -10.89 -9.25 21.95
C ILE A 79 -9.84 -10.11 22.66
N HIS A 80 -9.27 -9.62 23.77
CA HIS A 80 -8.29 -10.34 24.57
C HIS A 80 -8.89 -11.66 25.11
N ALA A 81 -10.09 -11.63 25.68
CA ALA A 81 -10.77 -12.82 26.19
C ALA A 81 -11.07 -13.84 25.08
N TYR A 82 -11.55 -13.37 23.92
CA TYR A 82 -11.80 -14.20 22.75
C TYR A 82 -10.51 -14.89 22.25
N VAL A 83 -9.44 -14.11 22.07
CA VAL A 83 -8.13 -14.60 21.62
C VAL A 83 -7.57 -15.61 22.63
N ARG A 84 -7.61 -15.29 23.93
CA ARG A 84 -7.19 -16.20 25.01
C ARG A 84 -7.92 -17.54 24.93
N ARG A 85 -9.25 -17.51 24.77
CA ARG A 85 -10.08 -18.72 24.62
C ARG A 85 -9.70 -19.55 23.39
N LYS A 86 -9.43 -18.90 22.25
CA LYS A 86 -9.00 -19.58 21.01
C LYS A 86 -7.60 -20.21 21.18
N LEU A 87 -6.67 -19.50 21.82
CA LEU A 87 -5.33 -20.01 22.11
C LEU A 87 -5.37 -21.21 23.06
N ILE A 88 -6.19 -21.19 24.12
CA ILE A 88 -6.41 -22.34 25.02
C ILE A 88 -6.89 -23.56 24.24
N LYS A 89 -7.84 -23.37 23.31
CA LYS A 89 -8.38 -24.47 22.49
C LYS A 89 -7.33 -25.05 21.53
N PHE A 90 -6.45 -24.20 21.00
CA PHE A 90 -5.42 -24.59 20.04
C PHE A 90 -4.22 -25.26 20.74
N TYR A 91 -3.69 -24.63 21.78
CA TYR A 91 -2.56 -25.11 22.58
C TYR A 91 -3.04 -25.98 23.74
N LYS A 92 -3.66 -27.12 23.44
CA LYS A 92 -4.28 -28.01 24.44
C LYS A 92 -3.32 -28.49 25.55
N ASN A 93 -2.04 -28.59 25.23
CA ASN A 93 -0.99 -29.10 26.13
C ASN A 93 -0.25 -27.98 26.88
N GLU A 94 -0.61 -26.72 26.65
CA GLU A 94 -0.02 -25.58 27.33
C GLU A 94 -0.94 -25.03 28.41
N THR A 95 -0.36 -24.66 29.55
CA THR A 95 -1.10 -24.05 30.65
C THR A 95 -1.28 -22.56 30.38
N ILE A 96 -2.32 -22.21 29.62
CA ILE A 96 -2.79 -20.82 29.49
C ILE A 96 -3.91 -20.61 30.51
N MET A 97 -3.70 -19.69 31.46
CA MET A 97 -4.69 -19.37 32.49
C MET A 97 -5.99 -18.85 31.86
N LYS A 98 -7.15 -19.39 32.27
CA LYS A 98 -8.46 -19.03 31.70
C LYS A 98 -8.88 -17.59 32.03
N ASP A 99 -8.40 -17.07 33.15
CA ASP A 99 -8.65 -15.75 33.72
C ASP A 99 -7.39 -14.87 33.79
N GLY A 100 -6.19 -15.44 33.59
CA GLY A 100 -4.91 -14.73 33.60
C GLY A 100 -4.45 -14.14 32.25
N PRO A 101 -3.29 -13.47 32.20
CA PRO A 101 -2.74 -12.88 30.98
C PRO A 101 -2.38 -13.94 29.93
N ILE A 102 -2.36 -13.54 28.65
CA ILE A 102 -1.86 -14.39 27.57
C ILE A 102 -0.31 -14.38 27.61
N PRO A 103 0.37 -15.53 27.49
CA PRO A 103 1.82 -15.56 27.33
C PRO A 103 2.27 -14.77 26.08
N ALA A 104 3.13 -13.78 26.27
CA ALA A 104 3.49 -12.80 25.23
C ALA A 104 4.13 -13.42 23.97
N HIS A 105 4.74 -14.60 24.08
CA HIS A 105 5.39 -15.29 22.96
C HIS A 105 4.40 -15.99 22.01
N LEU A 106 3.13 -16.13 22.40
CA LEU A 106 2.11 -16.85 21.61
C LEU A 106 1.30 -15.96 20.65
N LEU A 107 1.58 -14.66 20.62
CA LEU A 107 0.77 -13.67 19.89
C LEU A 107 1.30 -13.34 18.49
N GLY A 108 2.13 -14.21 17.92
CA GLY A 108 2.59 -14.12 16.53
C GLY A 108 3.59 -13.00 16.24
N ASN A 109 4.06 -12.28 17.26
CA ASN A 109 4.99 -11.16 17.14
C ASN A 109 5.93 -11.12 18.37
N MET A 110 7.20 -10.72 18.17
CA MET A 110 8.22 -10.70 19.23
C MET A 110 7.83 -9.83 20.46
N TYR A 111 7.03 -8.80 20.23
CA TYR A 111 6.58 -7.83 21.23
C TYR A 111 5.09 -7.92 21.54
N ALA A 112 4.37 -8.88 20.93
CA ALA A 112 2.91 -8.99 21.04
C ALA A 112 2.13 -7.71 20.66
N GLN A 113 2.72 -6.80 19.88
CA GLN A 113 2.11 -5.50 19.53
C GLN A 113 1.09 -5.57 18.38
N LYS A 114 1.10 -6.66 17.60
CA LYS A 114 0.19 -6.95 16.48
C LYS A 114 -0.11 -8.45 16.45
N TRP A 115 -1.37 -8.85 16.32
CA TRP A 115 -1.80 -10.26 16.43
C TRP A 115 -2.27 -10.88 15.10
N PHE A 116 -2.08 -10.17 13.97
CA PHE A 116 -2.48 -10.68 12.64
C PHE A 116 -1.86 -12.06 12.31
N ASN A 117 -0.62 -12.31 12.74
CA ASN A 117 0.07 -13.57 12.42
C ASN A 117 -0.56 -14.81 13.07
N ILE A 118 -1.48 -14.66 14.03
CA ILE A 118 -2.26 -15.76 14.61
C ILE A 118 -3.69 -15.85 14.08
N TYR A 119 -4.03 -15.08 13.03
CA TYR A 119 -5.37 -15.05 12.44
C TYR A 119 -5.92 -16.44 12.11
N SER A 120 -5.06 -17.35 11.60
CA SER A 120 -5.45 -18.74 11.31
C SER A 120 -5.93 -19.53 12.54
N ILE A 121 -5.52 -19.14 13.75
CA ILE A 121 -5.95 -19.75 15.02
C ILE A 121 -7.26 -19.13 15.50
N ILE A 122 -7.39 -17.82 15.34
CA ILE A 122 -8.45 -17.02 15.96
C ILE A 122 -9.60 -16.70 15.01
N THR A 123 -9.57 -17.15 13.75
CA THR A 123 -10.66 -16.91 12.80
C THR A 123 -12.03 -17.33 13.38
N PRO A 124 -13.05 -16.46 13.33
CA PRO A 124 -14.40 -16.80 13.76
C PRO A 124 -15.06 -17.84 12.86
N TYR A 125 -14.81 -17.77 11.55
CA TYR A 125 -15.47 -18.57 10.51
C TYR A 125 -14.43 -19.31 9.64
N PRO A 126 -13.82 -20.40 10.12
CA PRO A 126 -12.73 -21.09 9.43
C PRO A 126 -13.13 -21.71 8.08
N ASN A 127 -14.42 -21.92 7.85
CA ASN A 127 -14.95 -22.54 6.63
C ASN A 127 -15.22 -21.51 5.52
N ILE A 128 -15.16 -20.21 5.83
CA ILE A 128 -15.21 -19.16 4.83
C ILE A 128 -13.77 -18.97 4.36
N LYS A 129 -13.48 -19.38 3.11
CA LYS A 129 -12.21 -19.03 2.48
C LYS A 129 -12.20 -17.52 2.28
N ASP A 130 -11.16 -16.84 2.78
CA ASP A 130 -10.88 -15.47 2.38
C ASP A 130 -10.77 -15.45 0.84
N GLU A 131 -11.72 -14.80 0.18
CA GLU A 131 -11.95 -14.99 -1.27
C GLU A 131 -10.87 -14.39 -2.16
N THR A 132 -9.82 -13.77 -1.62
CA THR A 132 -8.68 -13.31 -2.42
C THR A 132 -7.41 -13.23 -1.57
N ASN A 133 -6.52 -14.23 -1.70
CA ASN A 133 -5.13 -14.04 -1.33
C ASN A 133 -4.50 -13.08 -2.35
N ILE A 134 -4.49 -11.79 -2.02
CA ILE A 134 -3.99 -10.74 -2.91
C ILE A 134 -2.55 -10.99 -3.31
N THR A 135 -1.72 -11.53 -2.43
CA THR A 135 -0.35 -11.91 -2.76
C THR A 135 -0.32 -12.91 -3.93
N ASP A 136 -1.16 -13.95 -3.91
CA ASP A 136 -1.20 -14.93 -5.00
C ASP A 136 -1.62 -14.28 -6.32
N VAL A 137 -2.61 -13.39 -6.29
CA VAL A 137 -3.05 -12.64 -7.48
C VAL A 137 -1.93 -11.73 -8.01
N MET A 138 -1.18 -11.07 -7.13
CA MET A 138 -0.04 -10.22 -7.52
C MET A 138 1.07 -11.06 -8.18
N LEU A 139 1.36 -12.24 -7.64
CA LEU A 139 2.35 -13.17 -8.18
C LEU A 139 1.90 -13.78 -9.51
N GLU A 140 0.63 -14.19 -9.63
CA GLU A 140 0.04 -14.70 -10.88
C GLU A 140 0.09 -13.64 -12.00
N LYS A 141 -0.14 -12.37 -11.65
CA LYS A 141 0.00 -11.23 -12.57
C LYS A 141 1.45 -10.85 -12.87
N LYS A 142 2.43 -11.53 -12.25
CA LYS A 142 3.87 -11.24 -12.37
C LYS A 142 4.18 -9.77 -12.07
N MET A 143 3.55 -9.24 -11.04
CA MET A 143 3.84 -7.89 -10.58
C MET A 143 5.28 -7.82 -10.09
N GLU A 144 5.91 -6.70 -10.39
CA GLU A 144 7.21 -6.31 -9.85
C GLU A 144 7.00 -5.24 -8.76
N PRO A 145 7.98 -5.00 -7.88
CA PRO A 145 7.86 -3.98 -6.84
C PRO A 145 7.46 -2.60 -7.34
N ILE A 146 7.95 -2.17 -8.51
CA ILE A 146 7.56 -0.90 -9.12
C ILE A 146 6.04 -0.77 -9.34
N ASP A 147 5.35 -1.86 -9.66
CA ASP A 147 3.90 -1.86 -9.88
C ASP A 147 3.14 -1.51 -8.60
N MET A 148 3.65 -1.92 -7.44
CA MET A 148 3.06 -1.56 -6.14
C MET A 148 3.17 -0.06 -5.87
N PHE A 149 4.30 0.57 -6.22
CA PHE A 149 4.51 2.01 -6.07
C PHE A 149 3.65 2.81 -7.05
N MET A 150 3.53 2.35 -8.31
CA MET A 150 2.62 2.98 -9.27
C MET A 150 1.15 2.87 -8.84
N MET A 151 0.77 1.74 -8.25
CA MET A 151 -0.58 1.55 -7.70
C MET A 151 -0.85 2.53 -6.54
N ALA A 152 0.14 2.74 -5.67
CA ALA A 152 0.04 3.73 -4.60
C ALA A 152 0.02 5.18 -5.13
N GLU A 153 0.85 5.54 -6.11
CA GLU A 153 0.78 6.86 -6.78
C GLU A 153 -0.60 7.11 -7.38
N ASN A 154 -1.14 6.14 -8.12
CA ASN A 154 -2.47 6.25 -8.72
C ASN A 154 -3.56 6.45 -7.65
N PHE A 155 -3.44 5.76 -6.51
CA PHE A 155 -4.33 5.96 -5.39
C PHE A 155 -4.26 7.40 -4.86
N PHE A 156 -3.07 7.94 -4.59
CA PHE A 156 -2.92 9.31 -4.11
C PHE A 156 -3.40 10.35 -5.14
N TYR A 157 -3.07 10.16 -6.42
CA TYR A 157 -3.56 10.99 -7.51
C TYR A 157 -5.09 11.00 -7.60
N SER A 158 -5.72 9.82 -7.49
CA SER A 158 -7.18 9.67 -7.59
C SER A 158 -7.97 10.38 -6.47
N ILE A 159 -7.32 10.67 -5.34
CA ILE A 159 -7.92 11.43 -4.23
C ILE A 159 -7.50 12.91 -4.25
N GLY A 160 -6.89 13.37 -5.35
CA GLY A 160 -6.52 14.75 -5.60
C GLY A 160 -5.14 15.17 -5.10
N MET A 161 -4.26 14.21 -4.78
CA MET A 161 -2.86 14.50 -4.46
C MET A 161 -2.01 14.60 -5.74
N LYS A 162 -0.72 14.92 -5.60
CA LYS A 162 0.18 15.14 -6.73
C LYS A 162 0.91 13.86 -7.11
N ASN A 163 1.18 13.66 -8.39
CA ASN A 163 2.10 12.59 -8.81
C ASN A 163 3.48 12.77 -8.17
N MET A 164 4.17 11.66 -7.93
CA MET A 164 5.53 11.65 -7.42
C MET A 164 6.47 12.35 -8.41
N THR A 165 7.53 12.96 -7.88
CA THR A 165 8.47 13.70 -8.74
C THR A 165 9.33 12.76 -9.59
N ALA A 166 9.83 13.25 -10.73
CA ALA A 166 10.80 12.49 -11.52
C ALA A 166 12.06 12.11 -10.72
N ARG A 167 12.45 12.95 -9.73
CA ARG A 167 13.56 12.66 -8.81
C ARG A 167 13.23 11.51 -7.87
N PHE A 168 11.99 11.42 -7.37
CA PHE A 168 11.55 10.31 -6.54
C PHE A 168 11.75 8.96 -7.25
N TRP A 169 11.26 8.84 -8.49
CA TRP A 169 11.39 7.60 -9.27
C TRP A 169 12.84 7.27 -9.61
N LYS A 170 13.66 8.30 -9.89
CA LYS A 170 15.08 8.12 -10.26
C LYS A 170 15.95 7.73 -9.06
N ASN A 171 15.69 8.29 -7.88
CA ASN A 171 16.62 8.26 -6.75
C ASN A 171 16.18 7.33 -5.61
N SER A 172 14.93 6.86 -5.60
CA SER A 172 14.44 5.93 -4.56
C SER A 172 15.03 4.53 -4.72
N LEU A 173 15.28 3.87 -3.59
CA LEU A 173 15.63 2.46 -3.53
C LEU A 173 14.35 1.69 -3.20
N ILE A 174 13.65 1.24 -4.24
CA ILE A 174 12.39 0.49 -4.12
C ILE A 174 12.62 -1.02 -4.04
N GLU A 175 13.83 -1.48 -4.39
CA GLU A 175 14.23 -2.89 -4.39
C GLU A 175 15.62 -3.06 -3.78
N LYS A 176 15.88 -4.24 -3.23
CA LYS A 176 17.21 -4.56 -2.74
C LYS A 176 18.20 -4.62 -3.91
N PRO A 177 19.32 -3.86 -3.86
CA PRO A 177 20.35 -3.95 -4.89
C PRO A 177 20.93 -5.37 -5.00
N LYS A 178 21.14 -5.81 -6.25
CA LYS A 178 21.74 -7.13 -6.57
C LYS A 178 23.27 -7.11 -6.65
N ASP A 179 23.88 -5.96 -6.40
CA ASP A 179 25.32 -5.71 -6.53
C ASP A 179 26.14 -6.01 -5.26
N GLY A 180 25.53 -6.69 -4.28
CA GLY A 180 26.21 -7.11 -3.05
C GLY A 180 26.36 -6.02 -1.99
N ARG A 181 25.87 -4.79 -2.23
CA ARG A 181 25.91 -3.74 -1.21
C ARG A 181 25.04 -4.07 -0.01
N VAL A 182 25.56 -3.75 1.17
CA VAL A 182 24.80 -3.86 2.43
C VAL A 182 23.92 -2.64 2.58
N VAL A 183 22.61 -2.86 2.63
CA VAL A 183 21.61 -1.80 2.81
C VAL A 183 20.71 -2.13 4.00
N ASN A 184 20.34 -1.10 4.76
CA ASN A 184 19.28 -1.26 5.74
C ASN A 184 17.94 -1.41 4.99
N CYS A 185 17.31 -2.58 5.10
CA CYS A 185 16.07 -2.89 4.39
C CYS A 185 14.80 -2.37 5.08
N HIS A 186 14.88 -1.81 6.29
CA HIS A 186 13.72 -1.24 6.96
C HIS A 186 13.14 -0.10 6.13
N ALA A 187 11.83 -0.17 5.83
CA ALA A 187 11.14 0.86 5.06
C ALA A 187 11.27 2.24 5.72
N SER A 188 11.45 3.27 4.90
CA SER A 188 11.57 4.65 5.36
C SER A 188 11.40 5.61 4.19
N ALA A 189 10.67 6.69 4.40
CA ALA A 189 10.56 7.85 3.53
C ALA A 189 11.50 8.97 3.99
N HIS A 190 12.01 9.76 3.05
CA HIS A 190 12.99 10.82 3.29
C HIS A 190 12.66 12.07 2.48
N SER A 191 12.67 13.22 3.14
CA SER A 191 12.79 14.53 2.49
C SER A 191 14.27 14.95 2.50
N MET A 192 14.81 15.34 1.34
CA MET A 192 16.18 15.86 1.24
C MET A 192 16.27 17.35 1.55
N VAL A 193 15.17 17.96 2.00
CA VAL A 193 15.11 19.35 2.51
C VAL A 193 15.49 20.42 1.47
N ASP A 194 15.45 20.08 0.17
CA ASP A 194 15.62 21.03 -0.93
C ASP A 194 14.27 21.43 -1.58
N GLY A 195 13.16 20.94 -1.00
CA GLY A 195 11.79 21.11 -1.49
C GLY A 195 11.49 20.40 -2.83
N LYS A 196 12.40 19.55 -3.32
CA LYS A 196 12.32 18.97 -4.68
C LYS A 196 12.65 17.48 -4.73
N ASP A 197 13.49 16.98 -3.84
CA ASP A 197 13.99 15.61 -3.81
C ASP A 197 13.44 14.88 -2.57
N PHE A 198 12.60 13.88 -2.86
CA PHE A 198 11.92 13.04 -1.89
C PHE A 198 12.15 11.60 -2.29
N ARG A 199 12.44 10.72 -1.34
CA ARG A 199 12.90 9.36 -1.65
C ARG A 199 12.35 8.33 -0.67
N ILE A 200 12.09 7.13 -1.17
CA ILE A 200 11.86 5.95 -0.32
C ILE A 200 13.08 5.03 -0.38
N LYS A 201 13.36 4.38 0.74
CA LYS A 201 14.35 3.30 0.84
C LYS A 201 13.70 2.07 1.48
N MET A 202 13.35 1.08 0.66
CA MET A 202 12.71 -0.16 1.07
C MET A 202 13.20 -1.34 0.21
N CYS A 203 13.43 -2.50 0.83
CA CYS A 203 13.69 -3.75 0.11
C CYS A 203 12.37 -4.48 -0.14
N SER A 204 11.62 -4.05 -1.14
CA SER A 204 10.25 -4.51 -1.36
C SER A 204 10.19 -5.95 -1.88
N THR A 205 9.27 -6.74 -1.33
CA THR A 205 8.83 -8.04 -1.86
C THR A 205 7.41 -7.93 -2.38
N VAL A 206 7.05 -8.76 -3.37
CA VAL A 206 5.72 -8.71 -4.00
C VAL A 206 4.72 -9.49 -3.15
N ASP A 207 4.12 -8.81 -2.18
CA ASP A 207 3.10 -9.35 -1.29
C ASP A 207 2.17 -8.25 -0.72
N ALA A 208 0.99 -8.64 -0.24
CA ALA A 208 -0.01 -7.71 0.26
C ALA A 208 0.45 -6.85 1.49
N PRO A 209 1.16 -7.40 2.50
CA PRO A 209 1.74 -6.57 3.57
C PRO A 209 2.73 -5.50 3.06
N THR A 210 3.55 -5.85 2.07
CA THR A 210 4.49 -4.92 1.46
C THR A 210 3.76 -3.85 0.65
N LEU A 211 2.71 -4.21 -0.09
CA LEU A 211 1.85 -3.24 -0.79
C LEU A 211 1.26 -2.21 0.18
N ALA A 212 0.79 -2.65 1.35
CA ALA A 212 0.29 -1.75 2.38
C ALA A 212 1.40 -0.84 2.94
N THR A 213 2.61 -1.38 3.10
CA THR A 213 3.80 -0.61 3.51
C THR A 213 4.20 0.43 2.45
N VAL A 214 4.12 0.10 1.15
CA VAL A 214 4.35 1.08 0.07
C VAL A 214 3.41 2.28 0.21
N HIS A 215 2.12 2.05 0.44
CA HIS A 215 1.16 3.15 0.64
C HIS A 215 1.44 3.95 1.91
N HIS A 216 1.89 3.30 2.99
CA HIS A 216 2.32 3.98 4.20
C HIS A 216 3.46 4.95 3.92
N GLU A 217 4.53 4.48 3.26
CA GLU A 217 5.71 5.29 2.97
C GLU A 217 5.42 6.38 1.93
N MET A 218 4.62 6.11 0.90
CA MET A 218 4.22 7.14 -0.06
C MET A 218 3.30 8.19 0.54
N GLY A 219 2.53 7.85 1.58
CA GLY A 219 1.80 8.85 2.37
C GLY A 219 2.71 9.87 3.05
N HIS A 220 3.88 9.44 3.54
CA HIS A 220 4.91 10.38 4.04
C HIS A 220 5.45 11.27 2.92
N ILE A 221 5.73 10.71 1.74
CA ILE A 221 6.24 11.49 0.60
C ILE A 221 5.25 12.55 0.15
N GLU A 222 3.95 12.24 0.08
CA GLU A 222 2.91 13.23 -0.19
C GLU A 222 2.92 14.34 0.85
N TYR A 223 2.95 13.97 2.13
CA TYR A 223 3.06 14.94 3.21
C TYR A 223 4.28 15.84 3.03
N TYR A 224 5.41 15.25 2.64
CA TYR A 224 6.65 15.98 2.38
C TYR A 224 6.56 16.95 1.20
N MET A 225 5.91 16.54 0.12
CA MET A 225 5.69 17.39 -1.04
C MET A 225 4.75 18.55 -0.71
N HIS A 226 3.72 18.31 0.10
CA HIS A 226 2.71 19.32 0.43
C HIS A 226 3.25 20.46 1.29
N TYR A 227 4.03 20.18 2.33
CA TYR A 227 4.57 21.23 3.20
C TYR A 227 5.93 21.81 2.75
N SER A 228 6.45 21.37 1.59
CA SER A 228 7.81 21.69 1.12
C SER A 228 8.06 23.18 0.87
N HIS A 229 6.98 23.95 0.70
CA HIS A 229 6.99 25.40 0.51
C HIS A 229 7.08 26.18 1.83
N LEU A 230 6.86 25.51 2.97
CA LEU A 230 6.97 26.15 4.28
C LEU A 230 8.44 26.43 4.62
N PRO A 231 8.72 27.41 5.49
CA PRO A 231 10.05 27.60 6.06
C PRO A 231 10.56 26.31 6.70
N TYR A 232 11.87 26.06 6.63
CA TYR A 232 12.50 24.80 7.06
C TYR A 232 12.03 24.33 8.45
N VAL A 233 11.93 25.25 9.41
CA VAL A 233 11.51 24.95 10.79
C VAL A 233 10.07 24.46 10.92
N PHE A 234 9.25 24.64 9.89
CA PHE A 234 7.85 24.19 9.82
C PHE A 234 7.64 23.04 8.83
N GLN A 235 8.72 22.48 8.25
CA GLN A 235 8.65 21.29 7.40
C GLN A 235 8.60 20.01 8.25
N GLU A 236 7.67 19.98 9.20
CA GLU A 236 7.37 18.84 10.05
C GLU A 236 5.85 18.63 10.14
N SER A 237 5.45 17.45 10.61
CA SER A 237 4.04 17.19 10.86
C SER A 237 3.50 18.07 11.97
N ALA A 238 2.24 18.49 11.87
CA ALA A 238 1.57 19.33 12.88
C ALA A 238 1.72 18.79 14.32
N ASN A 239 1.80 17.47 14.48
CA ASN A 239 2.34 16.82 15.67
C ASN A 239 2.83 15.41 15.30
N PRO A 240 3.63 14.74 16.16
CA PRO A 240 4.20 13.42 15.84
C PRO A 240 3.17 12.30 15.56
N ALA A 241 1.91 12.47 15.96
CA ALA A 241 0.87 11.49 15.64
C ALA A 241 0.40 11.59 14.19
N VAL A 242 0.40 12.78 13.58
CA VAL A 242 -0.02 12.98 12.18
C VAL A 242 0.93 12.27 11.21
N GLU A 243 2.24 12.31 11.48
CA GLU A 243 3.22 11.52 10.73
C GLU A 243 2.89 10.02 10.81
N ASN A 244 2.49 9.55 11.99
CA ASN A 244 2.09 8.15 12.17
C ASN A 244 0.70 7.81 11.59
N GLN A 245 -0.16 8.79 11.29
CA GLN A 245 -1.51 8.57 10.73
C GLN A 245 -1.49 8.13 9.26
N CYS A 246 -0.37 8.25 8.54
CA CYS A 246 -0.19 7.56 7.26
C CYS A 246 -0.38 6.03 7.38
N LYS A 247 -0.31 5.45 8.59
CA LYS A 247 -0.66 4.04 8.89
C LYS A 247 -2.17 3.74 8.83
N ILE A 248 -3.03 4.76 8.87
CA ILE A 248 -4.48 4.59 8.72
C ILE A 248 -4.81 4.20 7.27
N ILE A 249 -4.06 4.74 6.29
CA ILE A 249 -4.16 4.37 4.87
C ILE A 249 -3.78 2.89 4.68
N GLU A 250 -2.67 2.44 5.30
CA GLU A 250 -2.26 1.02 5.36
C GLU A 250 -3.41 0.12 5.85
N SER A 251 -4.08 0.52 6.93
CA SER A 251 -5.19 -0.25 7.53
C SER A 251 -6.48 -0.21 6.68
N ALA A 252 -6.76 0.91 6.00
CA ALA A 252 -7.92 1.05 5.11
C ALA A 252 -7.79 0.19 3.84
N ILE A 253 -6.57 0.06 3.32
CA ILE A 253 -6.27 -0.81 2.18
C ILE A 253 -6.39 -2.28 2.58
N LEU A 254 -5.77 -2.68 3.69
CA LEU A 254 -5.84 -4.06 4.19
C LEU A 254 -7.27 -4.48 4.59
N SER A 255 -8.08 -3.55 5.11
CA SER A 255 -9.48 -3.84 5.51
C SER A 255 -10.47 -3.91 4.34
N LYS A 256 -10.25 -3.16 3.25
CA LYS A 256 -11.08 -3.29 2.02
C LYS A 256 -10.83 -4.60 1.27
N CYS A 257 -9.68 -5.22 1.50
CA CYS A 257 -9.29 -6.46 0.88
C CYS A 257 -9.91 -7.72 1.50
N ASN A 258 -10.51 -7.62 2.70
CA ASN A 258 -10.82 -8.80 3.51
C ASN A 258 -12.14 -8.73 4.31
N MET A 259 -13.19 -8.05 3.80
CA MET A 259 -14.49 -8.03 4.50
C MET A 259 -15.67 -8.30 3.58
N ASN A 260 -16.49 -9.28 3.98
CA ASN A 260 -17.84 -9.53 3.52
C ASN A 260 -18.80 -8.37 3.90
N GLN A 261 -19.89 -8.24 3.15
CA GLN A 261 -20.73 -7.03 3.06
C GLN A 261 -21.33 -6.58 4.40
N GLU A 262 -21.75 -7.50 5.26
CA GLU A 262 -22.37 -7.21 6.56
C GLU A 262 -21.40 -6.57 7.58
N MET A 263 -20.12 -6.96 7.57
CA MET A 263 -19.11 -6.37 8.47
C MET A 263 -18.77 -4.91 8.09
N ARG A 264 -18.97 -4.54 6.82
CA ARG A 264 -18.80 -3.15 6.34
C ARG A 264 -19.87 -2.21 6.91
N GLU A 265 -21.07 -2.73 7.13
CA GLU A 265 -22.20 -1.97 7.69
C GLU A 265 -22.08 -1.82 9.20
N GLY A 266 -21.66 -2.87 9.91
CA GLY A 266 -21.34 -2.78 11.35
C GLY A 266 -20.19 -1.81 11.65
N GLY A 267 -19.14 -1.78 10.81
CA GLY A 267 -18.04 -0.83 10.94
C GLY A 267 -18.42 0.63 10.66
N ARG A 268 -19.37 0.87 9.74
CA ARG A 268 -19.93 2.21 9.50
C ARG A 268 -20.72 2.72 10.70
N GLN A 269 -21.44 1.83 11.37
CA GLN A 269 -22.22 2.17 12.55
C GLN A 269 -21.31 2.50 13.75
N ALA A 270 -20.21 1.77 13.93
CA ALA A 270 -19.19 2.04 14.95
C ALA A 270 -18.38 3.33 14.69
N LEU A 271 -18.17 3.73 13.42
CA LEU A 271 -17.53 5.01 13.06
C LEU A 271 -18.46 6.22 13.21
N GLY A 272 -19.75 6.00 13.49
CA GLY A 272 -20.78 7.03 13.60
C GLY A 272 -20.63 7.96 14.80
N GLU A 273 -19.92 7.54 15.86
CA GLU A 273 -19.89 8.24 17.15
C GLU A 273 -18.60 9.06 17.42
N LEU A 274 -17.63 9.08 16.50
CA LEU A 274 -16.36 9.81 16.68
C LEU A 274 -16.34 11.17 15.95
N LYS A 275 -17.47 11.90 15.93
CA LYS A 275 -17.78 12.86 14.86
C LYS A 275 -17.63 14.37 15.14
N SER A 276 -17.29 14.86 16.33
CA SER A 276 -17.42 16.33 16.59
C SER A 276 -16.16 17.18 16.81
N SER A 277 -14.95 16.62 16.95
CA SER A 277 -13.75 17.47 17.23
C SER A 277 -12.70 17.53 16.11
N VAL A 278 -12.54 16.45 15.32
CA VAL A 278 -11.49 16.34 14.27
C VAL A 278 -11.92 16.98 12.94
N TYR A 279 -13.11 17.59 12.89
CA TYR A 279 -13.87 17.84 11.67
C TYR A 279 -13.48 19.06 10.84
N ARG A 280 -12.62 19.99 11.31
CA ARG A 280 -12.48 21.29 10.59
C ARG A 280 -11.40 21.35 9.50
N ASN A 281 -10.34 20.56 9.57
CA ASN A 281 -9.26 20.58 8.55
C ASN A 281 -9.02 19.25 7.82
N PHE A 282 -9.63 18.14 8.25
CA PHE A 282 -9.46 16.81 7.64
C PHE A 282 -10.44 16.53 6.46
N VAL A 283 -11.19 17.55 6.02
CA VAL A 283 -12.41 17.43 5.20
C VAL A 283 -12.18 16.98 3.75
N MET A 284 -10.94 16.83 3.26
CA MET A 284 -10.73 16.20 1.94
C MET A 284 -10.84 14.65 1.98
N ILE A 285 -10.81 14.03 3.15
CA ILE A 285 -10.91 12.57 3.33
C ILE A 285 -12.37 12.06 3.28
N LYS A 286 -13.35 12.95 3.05
CA LYS A 286 -14.78 12.65 3.21
C LYS A 286 -15.64 12.49 1.97
N SER A 287 -15.11 12.44 0.76
CA SER A 287 -16.00 12.24 -0.40
C SER A 287 -16.11 10.76 -0.77
N GLU A 288 -17.30 10.36 -1.22
CA GLU A 288 -17.56 9.08 -1.91
C GLU A 288 -16.51 8.77 -2.99
N LYS A 289 -15.76 9.78 -3.46
CA LYS A 289 -14.59 9.66 -4.32
C LYS A 289 -13.46 8.83 -3.74
N PHE A 290 -13.18 8.80 -2.43
CA PHE A 290 -12.15 7.89 -1.87
C PHE A 290 -12.55 6.42 -1.99
N VAL A 291 -13.85 6.14 -1.80
CA VAL A 291 -14.40 4.81 -1.93
C VAL A 291 -14.47 4.40 -3.40
N GLU A 292 -14.88 5.31 -4.29
CA GLU A 292 -14.91 5.06 -5.72
C GLU A 292 -13.52 5.01 -6.36
N ALA A 293 -12.56 5.80 -5.91
CA ALA A 293 -11.17 5.74 -6.36
C ALA A 293 -10.47 4.42 -6.02
N CYS A 294 -10.68 3.91 -4.79
CA CYS A 294 -10.26 2.55 -4.44
C CYS A 294 -10.97 1.51 -5.32
N LYS A 295 -12.29 1.66 -5.56
CA LYS A 295 -13.04 0.73 -6.39
C LYS A 295 -12.60 0.76 -7.84
N GLU A 296 -12.32 1.93 -8.42
CA GLU A 296 -11.84 2.14 -9.79
C GLU A 296 -10.42 1.59 -9.96
N SER A 297 -9.52 1.86 -9.00
CA SER A 297 -8.16 1.30 -8.99
C SER A 297 -8.17 -0.23 -8.86
N LEU A 298 -9.13 -0.79 -8.12
CA LEU A 298 -9.37 -2.24 -8.04
C LEU A 298 -10.18 -2.77 -9.23
N LYS A 299 -10.89 -1.92 -10.00
CA LYS A 299 -11.77 -2.32 -11.10
C LYS A 299 -10.96 -2.87 -12.27
N ASP A 300 -9.79 -2.32 -12.56
CA ASP A 300 -8.89 -2.85 -13.60
C ASP A 300 -8.26 -4.19 -13.18
N VAL A 301 -8.02 -4.37 -11.87
CA VAL A 301 -7.52 -5.63 -11.30
C VAL A 301 -8.60 -6.71 -11.27
N MET A 302 -9.84 -6.35 -10.94
CA MET A 302 -10.98 -7.28 -10.85
C MET A 302 -11.70 -7.54 -12.18
N SER A 303 -11.73 -6.59 -13.11
CA SER A 303 -12.35 -6.76 -14.44
C SER A 303 -11.52 -7.64 -15.38
N SER A 304 -10.26 -7.89 -15.04
CA SER A 304 -9.39 -8.86 -15.70
C SER A 304 -9.49 -10.27 -15.10
N LEU A 305 -10.32 -10.49 -14.08
CA LEU A 305 -10.72 -11.82 -13.66
C LEU A 305 -11.72 -12.38 -14.68
N PRO A 306 -11.54 -13.60 -15.20
CA PRO A 306 -12.57 -14.23 -16.01
C PRO A 306 -13.85 -14.34 -15.15
N LYS A 307 -14.94 -13.71 -15.61
CA LYS A 307 -16.27 -13.92 -15.04
C LYS A 307 -16.58 -15.41 -15.15
N LYS A 308 -16.47 -16.15 -14.05
CA LYS A 308 -17.14 -17.45 -13.94
C LYS A 308 -18.64 -17.17 -13.88
N THR A 309 -19.30 -17.30 -15.02
CA THR A 309 -20.74 -17.49 -15.08
C THR A 309 -21.09 -18.77 -14.33
N TYR A 310 -21.70 -18.66 -13.16
CA TYR A 310 -22.37 -19.79 -12.53
C TYR A 310 -23.72 -19.98 -13.24
N SER A 311 -23.76 -20.91 -14.20
CA SER A 311 -25.01 -21.53 -14.63
C SER A 311 -25.37 -22.64 -13.63
N SER A 312 -26.64 -22.70 -13.26
CA SER A 312 -27.26 -23.71 -12.40
C SER A 312 -26.82 -25.14 -12.71
N VAL A 313 -26.69 -25.94 -11.64
CA VAL A 313 -26.42 -27.38 -11.64
C VAL A 313 -27.48 -28.16 -12.42
N VAL A 314 -27.07 -28.87 -13.48
CA VAL A 314 -27.66 -30.14 -13.96
C VAL A 314 -26.51 -31.03 -14.46
N ALA A 315 -26.56 -32.32 -14.12
CA ALA A 315 -25.55 -33.36 -14.42
C ALA A 315 -25.78 -34.02 -15.81
N PRO A 316 -25.08 -35.11 -16.15
CA PRO A 316 -23.85 -35.20 -16.95
C PRO A 316 -24.08 -35.63 -18.43
N SER A 317 -23.19 -35.26 -19.36
CA SER A 317 -22.97 -36.02 -20.60
C SER A 317 -21.64 -35.66 -21.30
N TYR A 318 -21.15 -36.62 -22.08
CA TYR A 318 -19.85 -36.75 -22.74
C TYR A 318 -19.47 -35.66 -23.76
N GLY A 319 -18.15 -35.44 -23.88
CA GLY A 319 -17.46 -35.22 -25.17
C GLY A 319 -17.22 -33.77 -25.62
N GLY A 320 -15.96 -33.44 -25.92
CA GLY A 320 -15.60 -32.31 -26.80
C GLY A 320 -14.42 -31.48 -26.33
N GLU A 321 -13.21 -31.82 -26.80
CA GLU A 321 -12.08 -30.89 -26.87
C GLU A 321 -12.47 -29.63 -27.66
N LEU A 322 -12.00 -28.45 -27.28
CA LEU A 322 -11.71 -27.35 -28.21
C LEU A 322 -10.74 -26.34 -27.56
N ASN A 323 -9.48 -26.42 -28.00
CA ASN A 323 -8.42 -25.42 -27.83
C ASN A 323 -8.87 -24.01 -28.22
N LYS A 324 -8.53 -22.97 -27.42
CA LYS A 324 -8.28 -21.61 -27.93
C LYS A 324 -7.11 -20.91 -27.19
N PRO A 325 -6.13 -20.34 -27.92
CA PRO A 325 -4.93 -19.73 -27.36
C PRO A 325 -5.14 -18.26 -26.93
N SER A 326 -4.38 -17.80 -25.94
CA SER A 326 -4.34 -16.40 -25.49
C SER A 326 -3.78 -15.48 -26.58
N ARG A 327 -4.48 -14.39 -26.89
CA ARG A 327 -4.05 -13.42 -27.92
C ARG A 327 -2.96 -12.49 -27.37
N LYS A 328 -1.77 -12.53 -27.97
CA LYS A 328 -0.68 -11.57 -27.82
C LYS A 328 -1.12 -10.17 -28.26
N THR A 329 -0.89 -9.13 -27.45
CA THR A 329 -1.32 -7.76 -27.75
C THR A 329 -0.36 -7.06 -28.72
N CYS A 330 -0.89 -6.44 -29.79
CA CYS A 330 -0.10 -5.74 -30.81
C CYS A 330 -0.38 -4.23 -30.75
N SER A 331 0.47 -3.45 -30.08
CA SER A 331 0.22 -2.03 -29.81
C SER A 331 1.25 -1.09 -30.47
N VAL A 332 0.83 0.16 -30.72
CA VAL A 332 1.66 1.31 -31.15
C VAL A 332 1.51 2.43 -30.14
N LEU A 333 2.61 2.99 -29.65
CA LEU A 333 2.62 4.19 -28.80
C LEU A 333 2.91 5.42 -29.65
N ILE A 334 2.09 6.46 -29.51
CA ILE A 334 2.30 7.77 -30.14
C ILE A 334 2.49 8.79 -29.02
N GLU A 335 3.60 9.50 -29.05
CA GLU A 335 3.89 10.65 -28.19
C GLU A 335 3.88 11.91 -29.06
N ALA A 336 3.07 12.89 -28.69
CA ALA A 336 2.93 14.13 -29.43
C ALA A 336 3.57 15.27 -28.63
N GLU A 337 4.64 15.86 -29.17
CA GLU A 337 5.23 17.07 -28.58
C GLU A 337 4.29 18.25 -28.82
N ASN A 338 4.00 19.00 -27.75
CA ASN A 338 3.25 20.27 -27.78
C ASN A 338 1.72 20.19 -28.04
N CYS A 339 1.09 19.02 -27.92
CA CYS A 339 -0.37 18.93 -27.87
C CYS A 339 -0.84 17.91 -26.84
N ASN A 340 -2.07 18.06 -26.36
CA ASN A 340 -2.61 17.10 -25.41
C ASN A 340 -3.05 15.79 -26.11
N SER A 341 -3.29 14.75 -25.33
CA SER A 341 -3.76 13.42 -25.74
C SER A 341 -5.05 13.43 -26.56
N ASP A 342 -5.99 14.31 -26.22
CA ASP A 342 -7.25 14.49 -26.94
C ASP A 342 -7.01 15.09 -28.34
N ASP A 343 -6.10 16.04 -28.43
CA ASP A 343 -5.67 16.64 -29.70
C ASP A 343 -4.89 15.63 -30.54
N ALA A 344 -4.02 14.83 -29.92
CA ALA A 344 -3.34 13.71 -30.59
C ALA A 344 -4.33 12.67 -31.11
N ARG A 345 -5.39 12.37 -30.35
CA ARG A 345 -6.46 11.44 -30.76
C ARG A 345 -7.33 12.00 -31.88
N LYS A 346 -7.65 13.30 -31.85
CA LYS A 346 -8.36 14.00 -32.94
C LYS A 346 -7.51 14.04 -34.21
N LEU A 347 -6.23 14.36 -34.08
CA LEU A 347 -5.27 14.38 -35.19
C LEU A 347 -5.12 12.99 -35.79
N PHE A 348 -5.01 11.94 -34.96
CA PHE A 348 -5.02 10.56 -35.43
C PHE A 348 -6.27 10.23 -36.24
N LYS A 349 -7.46 10.51 -35.72
CA LYS A 349 -8.73 10.25 -36.43
C LYS A 349 -8.89 11.09 -37.71
N ALA A 350 -8.34 12.30 -37.73
CA ALA A 350 -8.44 13.21 -38.87
C ALA A 350 -7.46 12.86 -39.99
N GLN A 351 -6.26 12.39 -39.64
CA GLN A 351 -5.17 12.16 -40.58
C GLN A 351 -5.04 10.69 -41.02
N ILE A 352 -5.55 9.75 -40.23
CA ILE A 352 -5.53 8.31 -40.55
C ILE A 352 -6.96 7.80 -40.55
N ASN A 353 -7.39 7.24 -41.68
CA ASN A 353 -8.67 6.55 -41.80
C ASN A 353 -8.42 5.02 -41.85
N PRO A 354 -8.55 4.31 -40.70
CA PRO A 354 -8.20 2.90 -40.62
C PRO A 354 -9.05 2.01 -41.53
N ARG A 355 -10.29 2.42 -41.84
CA ARG A 355 -11.17 1.68 -42.75
C ARG A 355 -10.72 1.81 -44.20
N LYS A 356 -10.33 3.02 -44.62
CA LYS A 356 -9.81 3.26 -45.98
C LYS A 356 -8.48 2.56 -46.20
N GLU A 357 -7.62 2.58 -45.19
CA GLU A 357 -6.31 1.92 -45.23
C GLU A 357 -6.37 0.42 -44.93
N ASN A 358 -7.55 -0.15 -44.64
CA ASN A 358 -7.73 -1.55 -44.26
C ASN A 358 -6.75 -1.99 -43.14
N ILE A 359 -6.84 -1.29 -41.99
CA ILE A 359 -6.06 -1.51 -40.76
C ILE A 359 -7.04 -1.84 -39.63
N GLY A 360 -6.91 -3.04 -39.06
CA GLY A 360 -7.69 -3.48 -37.89
C GLY A 360 -7.23 -2.82 -36.59
N ILE A 361 -8.08 -1.97 -36.00
CA ILE A 361 -7.84 -1.31 -34.70
C ILE A 361 -8.87 -1.79 -33.68
N LEU A 362 -8.38 -2.36 -32.58
CA LEU A 362 -9.18 -2.79 -31.44
C LEU A 362 -9.67 -1.60 -30.62
N TYR A 363 -8.75 -0.74 -30.18
CA TYR A 363 -9.06 0.46 -29.43
C TYR A 363 -7.87 1.44 -29.39
N VAL A 364 -8.19 2.71 -29.13
CA VAL A 364 -7.21 3.76 -28.83
C VAL A 364 -7.42 4.22 -27.39
N LYS A 365 -6.39 4.08 -26.56
CA LYS A 365 -6.40 4.45 -25.14
C LYS A 365 -5.40 5.58 -24.88
N GLU A 366 -5.78 6.51 -24.05
CA GLU A 366 -4.89 7.56 -23.54
C GLU A 366 -4.06 7.02 -22.38
N ILE A 367 -2.77 7.34 -22.36
CA ILE A 367 -1.84 6.90 -21.29
C ILE A 367 -1.38 8.09 -20.44
N SER A 368 -1.23 9.27 -21.03
CA SER A 368 -0.89 10.51 -20.34
C SER A 368 -1.31 11.72 -21.16
N ASP A 369 -1.19 12.92 -20.59
CA ASP A 369 -1.58 14.19 -21.20
C ASP A 369 -1.02 14.42 -22.61
N SER A 370 0.00 13.71 -23.08
CA SER A 370 0.58 13.85 -24.44
C SER A 370 0.79 12.51 -25.17
N ARG A 371 0.25 11.40 -24.65
CA ARG A 371 0.50 10.05 -25.20
C ARG A 371 -0.77 9.23 -25.38
N ILE A 372 -0.86 8.58 -26.54
CA ILE A 372 -1.92 7.61 -26.85
C ILE A 372 -1.32 6.27 -27.27
N ILE A 373 -1.99 5.18 -26.90
CA ILE A 373 -1.68 3.83 -27.37
C ILE A 373 -2.79 3.31 -28.28
N ILE A 374 -2.40 2.71 -29.39
CA ILE A 374 -3.28 2.15 -30.39
C ILE A 374 -3.07 0.64 -30.43
N ASN A 375 -4.11 -0.10 -30.07
CA ASN A 375 -4.09 -1.56 -30.15
C ASN A 375 -4.66 -2.02 -31.48
N CYS A 376 -3.88 -2.83 -32.19
CA CYS A 376 -4.22 -3.37 -33.49
C CYS A 376 -4.67 -4.83 -33.37
N ASP A 377 -5.55 -5.26 -34.29
CA ASP A 377 -6.08 -6.63 -34.33
C ASP A 377 -4.98 -7.68 -34.57
N SER A 378 -3.93 -7.31 -35.30
CA SER A 378 -2.80 -8.19 -35.61
C SER A 378 -1.47 -7.43 -35.70
N LYS A 379 -0.37 -8.19 -35.72
CA LYS A 379 0.97 -7.64 -36.01
C LYS A 379 1.02 -6.98 -37.40
N LYS A 380 0.32 -7.54 -38.39
CA LYS A 380 0.25 -6.99 -39.76
C LYS A 380 -0.42 -5.62 -39.77
N ASP A 381 -1.49 -5.44 -38.99
CA ASP A 381 -2.19 -4.17 -38.86
C ASP A 381 -1.33 -3.12 -38.15
N ARG A 382 -0.60 -3.52 -37.11
CA ARG A 382 0.36 -2.67 -36.39
C ARG A 382 1.48 -2.17 -37.29
N ASP A 383 2.08 -3.07 -38.06
CA ASP A 383 3.19 -2.73 -38.96
C ASP A 383 2.70 -1.82 -40.09
N LYS A 384 1.51 -2.07 -40.65
CA LYS A 384 0.86 -1.21 -41.65
C LYS A 384 0.49 0.18 -41.10
N LEU A 385 0.03 0.24 -39.85
CA LEU A 385 -0.25 1.49 -39.15
C LEU A 385 1.02 2.33 -38.95
N MET A 386 2.12 1.69 -38.54
CA MET A 386 3.42 2.36 -38.40
C MET A 386 3.88 2.96 -39.74
N THR A 387 3.83 2.19 -40.83
CA THR A 387 4.19 2.70 -42.16
C THR A 387 3.28 3.86 -42.60
N THR A 388 1.99 3.81 -42.27
CA THR A 388 1.04 4.88 -42.59
C THR A 388 1.33 6.17 -41.82
N ILE A 389 1.72 6.05 -40.54
CA ILE A 389 2.12 7.20 -39.71
C ILE A 389 3.44 7.79 -40.23
N GLU A 390 4.45 6.95 -40.51
CA GLU A 390 5.77 7.37 -40.99
C GLU A 390 5.71 8.05 -42.36
N ALA A 391 4.80 7.63 -43.23
CA ALA A 391 4.59 8.22 -44.55
C ALA A 391 3.78 9.53 -44.52
N ASN A 392 3.14 9.88 -43.40
CA ASN A 392 2.30 11.06 -43.30
C ASN A 392 3.11 12.28 -42.80
N PRO A 393 3.38 13.29 -43.66
CA PRO A 393 4.23 14.43 -43.32
C PRO A 393 3.63 15.37 -42.26
N LYS A 394 2.35 15.19 -41.89
CA LYS A 394 1.68 15.95 -40.83
C LYS A 394 1.85 15.34 -39.44
N PHE A 395 2.44 14.14 -39.33
CA PHE A 395 2.87 13.60 -38.05
C PHE A 395 4.31 14.05 -37.76
N PRO A 396 4.63 14.48 -36.52
CA PRO A 396 6.00 14.84 -36.15
C PRO A 396 6.91 13.63 -36.36
N LYS A 397 7.96 13.79 -37.17
CA LYS A 397 8.96 12.73 -37.39
C LYS A 397 9.72 12.50 -36.08
N PRO A 398 9.90 11.25 -35.63
CA PRO A 398 10.58 10.97 -34.36
C PRO A 398 12.06 11.39 -34.44
N THR A 399 12.42 12.43 -33.70
CA THR A 399 13.80 12.85 -33.48
C THR A 399 14.41 12.02 -32.34
N VAL A 400 15.24 11.03 -32.74
CA VAL A 400 16.19 10.22 -31.94
C VAL A 400 15.61 9.00 -31.16
N PRO A 401 16.42 7.96 -30.90
CA PRO A 401 16.47 6.69 -31.61
C PRO A 401 15.58 5.60 -30.98
N GLN A 402 14.98 4.78 -31.86
CA GLN A 402 14.18 3.60 -31.53
C GLN A 402 14.83 2.72 -30.45
N ARG A 403 14.27 2.67 -29.24
CA ARG A 403 14.33 1.43 -28.45
C ARG A 403 13.37 0.44 -29.08
N LYS A 404 13.87 -0.29 -30.08
CA LYS A 404 13.30 -1.57 -30.52
C LYS A 404 13.29 -2.52 -29.33
N ASN A 405 12.14 -2.67 -28.69
CA ASN A 405 11.77 -3.87 -27.94
C ASN A 405 10.27 -4.10 -28.10
N LEU A 406 9.90 -4.56 -29.30
CA LEU A 406 8.61 -5.19 -29.57
C LEU A 406 8.76 -6.68 -29.28
N GLN A 407 8.46 -7.12 -28.06
CA GLN A 407 8.15 -8.52 -27.80
C GLN A 407 6.65 -8.75 -27.99
N CYS A 408 6.31 -9.77 -28.79
CA CYS A 408 4.95 -10.27 -28.99
C CYS A 408 4.59 -11.27 -27.88
#